data_AF-A0A7V8AT79-F1
#
_entry.id   AF-A0A7V8AT79-F1
#
_cell.length_a   1.000
_cell.length_b   1.000
_cell.length_c   1.000
_cell.angle_alpha   90.00
_cell.angle_beta   90.00
_cell.angle_gamma   90.00
#
_symmetry.space_group_name_H-M   'P 1'
#
loop_
_entity.id
_entity.type
_entity.pdbx_description
1 polymer ?
#
loop_
_entity_poly.entity_id
_entity_poly.type
_entity_poly.pdbx_seq_one_letter_code
_entity_poly.pdbx_strand_id
1 'polypeptide(L)'
;MSEYSNRLVLDLEAATVPVQHADSVEWTVPEIEGSTRTIIPASTSTPQGRKLSVVYKGLPANNAEFGTKTVKATLKTGSCKIEKTREVQFFYPRDELNNPGKTYPNWYYYWKQTPAARPFGQNVRIEYHCAGIPIDKCSCLQRGVVGQYNPYYSGYKTINVCNLKTNTWDQDTFFVQLPAVRRSKTNTLSERKFLPYKYIDTFAIAVMHEFTHFNNFHTFWPDGWKASEDTDKDDIPDRLEVGMGFIPGLKQTYWRDVDLGGDEEFLTLASTYDYQAGSFDEHDWAKPGKNWPK
;
A
#
# COMPACT_ATOMS: atom_id res chain seq x y z
N MET A 1 -21.61 -8.96 -5.19
CA MET A 1 -21.19 -7.97 -4.18
C MET A 1 -22.12 -8.08 -3.00
N SER A 2 -21.61 -8.37 -1.79
CA SER A 2 -22.49 -8.41 -0.61
C SER A 2 -23.02 -7.00 -0.35
N GLU A 3 -24.28 -6.88 0.08
CA GLU A 3 -24.95 -5.61 0.40
C GLU A 3 -24.19 -4.78 1.46
N TYR A 4 -23.26 -5.43 2.19
CA TYR A 4 -22.42 -4.85 3.23
C TYR A 4 -21.09 -4.28 2.73
N SER A 5 -20.65 -4.60 1.50
CA SER A 5 -19.35 -4.13 0.97
C SER A 5 -19.30 -2.62 0.73
N ASN A 6 -20.46 -1.98 0.47
CA ASN A 6 -20.55 -0.57 0.04
C ASN A 6 -21.05 0.40 1.12
N ARG A 7 -21.09 -0.02 2.39
CA ARG A 7 -21.53 0.86 3.48
C ARG A 7 -20.75 0.66 4.78
N LEU A 8 -20.48 1.75 5.48
CA LEU A 8 -20.01 1.77 6.86
C LEU A 8 -21.17 2.17 7.76
N VAL A 9 -21.42 1.40 8.82
CA VAL A 9 -22.49 1.65 9.79
C VAL A 9 -21.84 1.91 11.15
N LEU A 10 -22.25 3.01 11.78
CA LEU A 10 -21.82 3.42 13.11
C LEU A 10 -23.07 3.56 14.00
N ASP A 11 -23.21 2.65 14.96
CA ASP A 11 -24.28 2.70 15.96
C ASP A 11 -23.78 3.38 17.23
N LEU A 12 -24.48 4.42 17.67
CA LEU A 12 -24.13 5.28 18.79
C LEU A 12 -25.22 5.23 19.86
N GLU A 13 -24.79 5.16 21.12
CA GLU A 13 -25.67 5.17 22.29
C GLU A 13 -25.07 6.05 23.39
N ALA A 14 -25.91 6.87 24.01
CA ALA A 14 -25.58 7.69 25.17
C ALA A 14 -26.47 7.35 26.35
N ALA A 15 -25.87 7.27 27.54
CA ALA A 15 -26.55 7.15 28.82
C ALA A 15 -26.30 8.42 29.65
N THR A 16 -27.34 8.91 30.33
CA THR A 16 -27.30 10.14 31.13
C THR A 16 -27.87 9.91 32.53
N VAL A 17 -27.54 10.81 33.46
CA VAL A 17 -28.13 10.86 34.80
C VAL A 17 -28.54 12.31 35.09
N PRO A 18 -29.83 12.60 35.33
CA PRO A 18 -31.00 11.71 35.19
C PRO A 18 -31.24 11.18 33.76
N VAL A 19 -31.74 9.94 33.66
CA VAL A 19 -31.93 9.20 32.38
C VAL A 19 -32.78 9.94 31.35
N GLN A 20 -33.75 10.74 31.81
CA GLN A 20 -34.64 11.51 30.95
C GLN A 20 -33.92 12.51 30.03
N HIS A 21 -32.66 12.85 30.32
CA HIS A 21 -31.86 13.73 29.47
C HIS A 21 -31.21 13.02 28.28
N ALA A 22 -31.25 11.69 28.20
CA ALA A 22 -30.61 10.94 27.12
C ALA A 22 -31.17 11.31 25.74
N ASP A 23 -32.47 11.63 25.66
CA ASP A 23 -33.12 12.00 24.41
C ASP A 23 -32.77 13.43 23.94
N SER A 24 -32.13 14.23 24.79
CA SER A 24 -31.62 15.58 24.47
C SER A 24 -30.14 15.62 24.11
N VAL A 25 -29.48 14.45 24.01
CA VAL A 25 -28.06 14.38 23.63
C VAL A 25 -27.92 14.78 22.16
N GLU A 26 -27.11 15.81 21.91
CA GLU A 26 -26.68 16.27 20.59
C GLU A 26 -25.42 15.52 20.15
N TRP A 27 -25.40 15.03 18.93
CA TRP A 27 -24.27 14.30 18.38
C TRP A 27 -23.54 15.10 17.30
N THR A 28 -22.22 15.11 17.37
CA THR A 28 -21.33 15.49 16.28
C THR A 28 -20.67 14.22 15.77
N VAL A 29 -20.97 13.87 14.52
CA VAL A 29 -20.46 12.69 13.84
C VAL A 29 -19.58 13.11 12.67
N PRO A 30 -18.51 12.36 12.36
CA PRO A 30 -17.57 12.77 11.32
C PRO A 30 -18.25 12.83 9.95
N GLU A 31 -17.75 13.72 9.10
CA GLU A 31 -18.05 13.68 7.67
C GLU A 31 -16.98 12.84 6.97
N ILE A 32 -17.37 12.23 5.85
CA ILE A 32 -16.48 11.51 4.95
C ILE A 32 -16.74 12.09 3.57
N GLU A 33 -15.77 12.82 3.04
CA GLU A 33 -15.93 13.46 1.73
C GLU A 33 -16.18 12.39 0.65
N GLY A 34 -17.15 12.64 -0.24
CA GLY A 34 -17.53 11.69 -1.29
C GLY A 34 -18.41 10.52 -0.85
N SER A 35 -18.70 10.38 0.45
CA SER A 35 -19.68 9.40 0.95
C SER A 35 -21.02 10.06 1.24
N THR A 36 -22.12 9.39 0.91
CA THR A 36 -23.46 9.84 1.33
C THR A 36 -23.71 9.41 2.77
N ARG A 37 -23.85 10.38 3.68
CA ARG A 37 -24.15 10.15 5.09
C ARG A 37 -25.66 10.22 5.35
N THR A 38 -26.23 9.14 5.88
CA THR A 38 -27.61 9.06 6.35
C THR A 38 -27.63 8.84 7.86
N ILE A 39 -28.52 9.54 8.56
CA ILE A 39 -28.68 9.45 10.02
C ILE A 39 -30.07 8.93 10.34
N ILE A 40 -30.14 7.96 11.24
CA ILE A 40 -31.38 7.30 11.65
C ILE A 40 -31.50 7.40 13.19
N PRO A 41 -32.57 8.00 13.74
CA PRO A 41 -33.66 8.69 13.03
C PRO A 41 -33.21 9.94 12.26
N ALA A 42 -33.98 10.34 11.24
CA ALA A 42 -33.65 11.51 10.42
C ALA A 42 -33.65 12.79 11.27
N SER A 43 -32.65 13.65 11.06
CA SER A 43 -32.52 14.97 11.70
C SER A 43 -32.07 16.01 10.67
N THR A 44 -32.46 17.27 10.88
CA THR A 44 -32.31 18.36 9.90
C THR A 44 -31.09 19.26 10.10
N SER A 45 -30.47 19.27 11.28
CA SER A 45 -29.27 20.11 11.53
C SER A 45 -28.29 19.51 12.53
N THR A 46 -28.76 19.14 13.72
CA THR A 46 -27.96 18.44 14.74
C THR A 46 -28.67 17.14 15.12
N PRO A 47 -28.07 15.97 14.88
CA PRO A 47 -28.64 14.70 15.30
C PRO A 47 -28.82 14.69 16.82
N GLN A 48 -30.02 14.35 17.28
CA GLN A 48 -30.37 14.31 18.69
C GLN A 48 -31.01 12.98 19.05
N GLY A 49 -30.79 12.54 20.30
CA GLY A 49 -31.43 11.35 20.87
C GLY A 49 -30.48 10.43 21.60
N ARG A 50 -31.05 9.49 22.37
CA ARG A 50 -30.26 8.48 23.12
C ARG A 50 -29.45 7.55 22.22
N LYS A 51 -29.97 7.26 21.03
CA LYS A 51 -29.44 6.30 20.07
C LYS A 51 -29.52 6.90 18.68
N LEU A 52 -28.48 6.69 17.88
CA LEU A 52 -28.53 6.91 16.45
C LEU A 52 -27.70 5.88 15.70
N SER A 53 -28.07 5.65 14.45
CA SER A 53 -27.25 4.95 13.47
C SER A 53 -26.83 5.93 12.38
N VAL A 54 -25.53 5.97 12.09
CA VAL A 54 -24.97 6.70 10.95
C VAL A 54 -24.57 5.69 9.90
N VAL A 55 -25.07 5.88 8.68
CA VAL A 55 -24.74 5.04 7.53
C VAL A 55 -24.00 5.89 6.51
N TYR A 56 -22.76 5.54 6.21
CA TYR A 56 -21.98 6.11 5.11
C TYR A 56 -22.07 5.16 3.92
N LYS A 57 -22.56 5.63 2.78
CA LYS A 57 -22.67 4.86 1.54
C LYS A 57 -21.72 5.41 0.48
N GLY A 58 -21.03 4.50 -0.21
CA GLY A 58 -19.94 4.83 -1.11
C GLY A 58 -18.62 4.98 -0.35
N LEU A 59 -17.50 4.78 -1.06
CA LEU A 59 -16.18 5.03 -0.51
C LEU A 59 -15.65 6.40 -0.95
N PRO A 60 -14.88 7.11 -0.11
CA PRO A 60 -14.24 8.37 -0.47
C PRO A 60 -13.22 8.20 -1.60
N ALA A 61 -12.91 9.29 -2.29
CA ALA A 61 -11.86 9.32 -3.31
C ALA A 61 -10.45 9.27 -2.69
N ASN A 62 -10.28 9.84 -1.49
CA ASN A 62 -8.98 10.03 -0.87
C ASN A 62 -8.76 9.08 0.30
N ASN A 63 -7.57 8.49 0.41
CA ASN A 63 -7.18 7.62 1.54
C ASN A 63 -7.22 8.36 2.89
N ALA A 64 -6.99 9.69 2.88
CA ALA A 64 -7.02 10.54 4.07
C ALA A 64 -8.42 10.62 4.74
N GLU A 65 -9.46 10.21 4.03
CA GLU A 65 -10.81 10.15 4.59
C GLU A 65 -11.02 8.96 5.54
N PHE A 66 -10.12 7.98 5.55
CA PHE A 66 -10.12 6.86 6.49
C PHE A 66 -9.31 7.16 7.77
N GLY A 67 -9.24 6.18 8.67
CA GLY A 67 -8.48 6.29 9.90
C GLY A 67 -9.27 6.79 11.10
N THR A 68 -8.54 7.30 12.09
CA THR A 68 -9.12 7.75 13.36
C THR A 68 -9.99 8.98 13.14
N LYS A 69 -11.24 8.90 13.60
CA LYS A 69 -12.24 9.97 13.61
C LYS A 69 -12.78 10.15 15.02
N THR A 70 -13.30 11.34 15.31
CA THR A 70 -13.91 11.65 16.61
C THR A 70 -15.42 11.73 16.49
N VAL A 71 -16.11 11.04 17.39
CA VAL A 71 -17.55 11.21 17.66
C VAL A 71 -17.69 11.96 18.97
N LYS A 72 -18.60 12.94 19.01
CA LYS A 72 -18.88 13.73 20.20
C LYS A 72 -20.35 13.68 20.57
N ALA A 73 -20.64 13.43 21.84
CA ALA A 73 -21.95 13.58 22.45
C ALA A 73 -21.93 14.81 23.37
N THR A 74 -22.94 15.67 23.23
CA THR A 74 -23.09 16.91 24.01
C THR A 74 -24.47 16.92 24.66
N LEU A 75 -24.53 17.18 25.97
CA LEU A 75 -25.78 17.41 26.69
C LEU A 75 -25.78 18.82 27.27
N LYS A 76 -26.86 19.56 27.01
CA LYS A 76 -27.11 20.90 27.57
C LYS A 76 -28.38 20.86 28.41
N THR A 77 -28.31 21.29 29.66
CA THR A 77 -29.48 21.40 30.55
C THR A 77 -29.38 22.69 31.36
N GLY A 78 -30.29 23.64 31.13
CA GLY A 78 -30.16 25.00 31.66
C GLY A 78 -28.82 25.64 31.29
N SER A 79 -28.03 26.04 32.27
CA SER A 79 -26.66 26.57 32.09
C SER A 79 -25.57 25.50 32.07
N CYS A 80 -25.91 24.23 32.34
CA CYS A 80 -24.94 23.13 32.41
C CYS A 80 -24.71 22.53 31.02
N LYS A 81 -23.43 22.29 30.69
CA LYS A 81 -22.99 21.63 29.46
C LYS A 81 -22.02 20.51 29.80
N ILE A 82 -22.30 19.30 29.31
CA ILE A 82 -21.41 18.14 29.43
C ILE A 82 -21.08 17.63 28.03
N GLU A 83 -19.83 17.27 27.80
CA GLU A 83 -19.36 16.71 26.54
C GLU A 83 -18.60 15.41 26.79
N LYS A 84 -18.79 14.43 25.90
CA LYS A 84 -18.01 13.19 25.84
C LYS A 84 -17.58 12.94 24.41
N THR A 85 -16.33 12.58 24.23
CA THR A 85 -15.77 12.20 22.93
C THR A 85 -15.36 10.73 22.93
N ARG A 86 -15.44 10.10 21.76
CA ARG A 86 -14.88 8.78 21.49
C ARG A 86 -14.17 8.79 20.15
N GLU A 87 -13.02 8.15 20.10
CA GLU A 87 -12.34 7.87 18.85
C GLU A 87 -12.93 6.60 18.22
N VAL A 88 -13.11 6.63 16.91
CA VAL A 88 -13.56 5.51 16.08
C VAL A 88 -12.62 5.40 14.89
N GLN A 89 -12.40 4.20 14.36
CA GLN A 89 -11.52 3.97 13.22
C GLN A 89 -12.32 3.56 12.00
N PHE A 90 -12.13 4.25 10.88
CA PHE A 90 -12.78 3.94 9.61
C PHE A 90 -11.82 3.19 8.69
N PHE A 91 -12.31 2.08 8.12
CA PHE A 91 -11.55 1.20 7.25
C PHE A 91 -12.30 0.96 5.94
N TYR A 92 -11.57 0.58 4.89
CA TYR A 92 -12.16 0.13 3.62
C TYR A 92 -11.92 -1.37 3.39
N PRO A 93 -12.82 -2.08 2.70
CA PRO A 93 -12.60 -3.49 2.38
C PRO A 93 -11.45 -3.63 1.38
N ARG A 94 -10.32 -4.21 1.79
CA ARG A 94 -9.05 -4.21 1.04
C ARG A 94 -9.17 -4.69 -0.40
N ASP A 95 -9.89 -5.81 -0.58
CA ASP A 95 -9.87 -6.59 -1.82
C ASP A 95 -11.04 -6.27 -2.78
N GLU A 96 -11.99 -5.42 -2.36
CA GLU A 96 -13.15 -5.07 -3.17
C GLU A 96 -12.80 -4.02 -4.25
N LEU A 97 -13.67 -3.89 -5.25
CA LEU A 97 -13.52 -2.98 -6.41
C LEU A 97 -14.46 -1.77 -6.34
N ASN A 98 -14.87 -1.37 -5.14
CA ASN A 98 -15.91 -0.37 -4.90
C ASN A 98 -15.41 1.04 -4.57
N ASN A 99 -14.10 1.29 -4.73
CA ASN A 99 -13.56 2.65 -4.78
C ASN A 99 -14.18 3.46 -5.94
N PRO A 100 -14.09 4.80 -5.92
CA PRO A 100 -14.67 5.64 -6.96
C PRO A 100 -14.18 5.34 -8.39
N GLY A 101 -12.94 4.86 -8.54
CA GLY A 101 -12.36 4.49 -9.84
C GLY A 101 -12.85 3.15 -10.39
N LYS A 102 -13.37 2.25 -9.55
CA LYS A 102 -14.00 0.94 -9.88
C LYS A 102 -13.20 -0.02 -10.75
N THR A 103 -11.93 0.30 -11.02
CA THR A 103 -11.09 -0.45 -11.97
C THR A 103 -10.13 -1.39 -11.24
N TYR A 104 -9.65 -0.99 -10.07
CA TYR A 104 -8.63 -1.71 -9.32
C TYR A 104 -9.11 -2.05 -7.91
N PRO A 105 -8.48 -3.04 -7.23
CA PRO A 105 -8.71 -3.28 -5.80
C PRO A 105 -8.49 -2.04 -4.95
N ASN A 106 -9.26 -1.91 -3.88
CA ASN A 106 -9.18 -0.75 -2.99
C ASN A 106 -7.77 -0.53 -2.43
N TRP A 107 -7.06 -1.59 -2.03
CA TRP A 107 -5.67 -1.46 -1.55
C TRP A 107 -4.77 -0.74 -2.56
N TYR A 108 -4.87 -1.10 -3.83
CA TYR A 108 -4.06 -0.50 -4.88
C TYR A 108 -4.47 0.94 -5.12
N TYR A 109 -5.79 1.18 -5.21
CA TYR A 109 -6.34 2.51 -5.43
C TYR A 109 -5.91 3.50 -4.33
N TYR A 110 -6.00 3.10 -3.06
CA TYR A 110 -5.72 3.97 -1.92
C TYR A 110 -4.24 4.04 -1.56
N TRP A 111 -3.50 2.93 -1.53
CA TRP A 111 -2.06 2.97 -1.22
C TRP A 111 -1.25 3.74 -2.27
N LYS A 112 -1.68 3.76 -3.53
CA LYS A 112 -1.07 4.60 -4.59
C LYS A 112 -1.14 6.11 -4.30
N GLN A 113 -2.00 6.55 -3.38
CA GLN A 113 -2.15 7.95 -2.98
C GLN A 113 -1.22 8.34 -1.82
N THR A 114 -0.51 7.37 -1.24
CA THR A 114 0.29 7.54 -0.02
C THR A 114 1.79 7.67 -0.35
N PRO A 115 2.63 8.09 0.61
CA PRO A 115 4.08 8.05 0.46
C PRO A 115 4.65 6.67 0.09
N ALA A 116 3.95 5.57 0.39
CA ALA A 116 4.35 4.22 -0.02
C ALA A 116 4.43 4.03 -1.55
N ALA A 117 3.75 4.89 -2.32
CA ALA A 117 3.81 4.91 -3.77
C ALA A 117 5.02 5.70 -4.31
N ARG A 118 5.73 6.43 -3.44
CA ARG A 118 6.91 7.24 -3.78
C ARG A 118 7.96 7.18 -2.66
N PRO A 119 8.42 5.99 -2.24
CA PRO A 119 9.32 5.83 -1.10
C PRO A 119 10.68 6.53 -1.27
N PHE A 120 11.10 6.81 -2.50
CA PHE A 120 12.30 7.61 -2.81
C PHE A 120 11.96 9.02 -3.34
N GLY A 121 10.71 9.47 -3.23
CA GLY A 121 10.24 10.73 -3.81
C GLY A 121 10.18 10.72 -5.35
N GLN A 122 10.25 9.54 -5.96
CA GLN A 122 10.35 9.37 -7.39
C GLN A 122 9.09 9.78 -8.15
N ASN A 123 9.26 10.15 -9.43
CA ASN A 123 8.18 10.44 -10.35
C ASN A 123 8.12 9.39 -11.47
N VAL A 124 7.59 8.22 -11.13
CA VAL A 124 7.20 7.17 -12.08
C VAL A 124 5.70 6.90 -11.98
N ARG A 125 5.10 6.53 -13.10
CA ARG A 125 3.75 6.01 -13.12
C ARG A 125 3.74 4.59 -12.57
N ILE A 126 2.82 4.31 -11.66
CA ILE A 126 2.56 2.96 -11.18
C ILE A 126 1.31 2.45 -11.88
N GLU A 127 1.45 1.37 -12.63
CA GLU A 127 0.35 0.65 -13.27
C GLU A 127 0.04 -0.65 -12.53
N TYR A 128 -1.19 -1.13 -12.68
CA TYR A 128 -1.64 -2.34 -12.00
C TYR A 128 -1.38 -3.57 -12.85
N HIS A 129 -0.71 -4.57 -12.28
CA HIS A 129 -0.56 -5.90 -12.88
C HIS A 129 0.06 -5.85 -14.29
N CYS A 130 -0.63 -6.34 -15.32
CA CYS A 130 -0.14 -6.33 -16.70
C CYS A 130 -0.53 -5.08 -17.49
N ALA A 131 -1.10 -4.04 -16.87
CA ALA A 131 -1.54 -2.86 -17.60
C ALA A 131 -0.38 -2.21 -18.38
N GLY A 132 -0.59 -2.01 -19.68
CA GLY A 132 0.41 -1.46 -20.59
C GLY A 132 1.45 -2.46 -21.13
N ILE A 133 1.44 -3.73 -20.69
CA ILE A 133 2.41 -4.75 -21.10
C ILE A 133 1.65 -5.88 -21.84
N PRO A 134 2.15 -6.36 -23.02
CA PRO A 134 1.57 -7.52 -23.69
C PRO A 134 1.48 -8.72 -22.74
N ILE A 135 0.37 -9.45 -22.79
CA ILE A 135 0.07 -10.49 -21.79
C ILE A 135 1.12 -11.62 -21.77
N ASP A 136 1.69 -11.96 -22.94
CA ASP A 136 2.76 -12.95 -23.09
C ASP A 136 4.13 -12.46 -22.61
N LYS A 137 4.25 -11.18 -22.29
CA LYS A 137 5.46 -10.52 -21.78
C LYS A 137 5.32 -10.09 -20.31
N CYS A 138 4.17 -10.32 -19.70
CA CYS A 138 3.87 -9.85 -18.35
C CYS A 138 4.37 -10.83 -17.29
N SER A 139 5.38 -10.43 -16.52
CA SER A 139 5.92 -11.25 -15.41
C SER A 139 4.96 -11.34 -14.23
N CYS A 140 4.03 -10.39 -14.07
CA CYS A 140 3.02 -10.45 -13.00
C CYS A 140 2.07 -11.66 -13.08
N LEU A 141 2.05 -12.41 -14.20
CA LEU A 141 1.32 -13.68 -14.29
C LEU A 141 2.00 -14.82 -13.52
N GLN A 142 3.26 -14.64 -13.12
CA GLN A 142 4.05 -15.61 -12.38
C GLN A 142 3.89 -15.37 -10.88
N ARG A 143 3.57 -16.43 -10.13
CA ARG A 143 3.47 -16.36 -8.66
C ARG A 143 4.85 -16.04 -8.07
N GLY A 144 4.89 -15.20 -7.03
CA GLY A 144 6.13 -14.73 -6.40
C GLY A 144 6.61 -13.38 -6.92
N VAL A 145 6.14 -12.94 -8.09
CA VAL A 145 6.52 -11.65 -8.68
C VAL A 145 5.60 -10.55 -8.17
N VAL A 146 6.09 -9.66 -7.28
CA VAL A 146 5.27 -8.60 -6.66
C VAL A 146 5.25 -7.28 -7.44
N GLY A 147 6.19 -7.08 -8.34
CA GLY A 147 6.26 -5.97 -9.26
C GLY A 147 6.92 -6.37 -10.57
N GLN A 148 6.89 -5.48 -11.55
CA GLN A 148 7.74 -5.60 -12.72
C GLN A 148 8.06 -4.21 -13.28
N TYR A 149 9.26 -4.08 -13.80
CA TYR A 149 9.66 -3.09 -14.77
C TYR A 149 10.07 -3.79 -16.06
N ASN A 150 9.57 -3.30 -17.20
CA ASN A 150 9.97 -3.84 -18.50
C ASN A 150 10.40 -2.69 -19.42
N PRO A 151 11.70 -2.57 -19.77
CA PRO A 151 12.19 -1.43 -20.54
C PRO A 151 11.64 -1.36 -21.97
N TYR A 152 11.15 -2.47 -22.52
CA TYR A 152 10.68 -2.56 -23.91
C TYR A 152 9.17 -2.36 -24.06
N TYR A 153 8.40 -2.74 -23.03
CA TYR A 153 6.94 -2.77 -23.10
C TYR A 153 6.27 -1.84 -22.08
N SER A 154 6.92 -1.51 -20.97
CA SER A 154 6.36 -0.54 -20.04
C SER A 154 6.20 0.80 -20.74
N GLY A 155 5.07 1.46 -20.51
CA GLY A 155 4.87 2.82 -21.01
C GLY A 155 5.92 3.79 -20.44
N TYR A 156 5.95 5.02 -20.97
CA TYR A 156 6.88 6.05 -20.53
C TYR A 156 6.91 6.18 -19.00
N LYS A 157 8.11 6.06 -18.40
CA LYS A 157 8.36 6.14 -16.95
C LYS A 157 7.37 5.33 -16.11
N THR A 158 7.17 4.06 -16.48
CA THR A 158 6.15 3.21 -15.85
C THR A 158 6.76 1.97 -15.22
N ILE A 159 6.33 1.70 -13.99
CA ILE A 159 6.53 0.42 -13.30
C ILE A 159 5.15 -0.18 -13.00
N ASN A 160 5.10 -1.49 -12.78
CA ASN A 160 3.86 -2.17 -12.46
C ASN A 160 3.96 -2.83 -11.10
N VAL A 161 2.92 -2.67 -10.27
CA VAL A 161 2.76 -3.48 -9.06
C VAL A 161 1.81 -4.62 -9.39
N CYS A 162 2.25 -5.86 -9.16
CA CYS A 162 1.46 -7.05 -9.44
C CYS A 162 0.29 -7.21 -8.47
N ASN A 163 -0.61 -8.15 -8.75
CA ASN A 163 -1.73 -8.41 -7.87
C ASN A 163 -1.23 -9.11 -6.60
N LEU A 164 -1.01 -8.35 -5.53
CA LEU A 164 -0.43 -8.88 -4.30
C LEU A 164 -1.25 -10.03 -3.70
N LYS A 165 -2.55 -10.12 -3.97
CA LYS A 165 -3.38 -11.23 -3.50
C LYS A 165 -2.97 -12.58 -4.14
N THR A 166 -2.58 -12.56 -5.41
CA THR A 166 -2.21 -13.77 -6.16
C THR A 166 -0.71 -14.01 -6.22
N ASN A 167 0.08 -12.95 -6.07
CA ASN A 167 1.52 -12.98 -6.30
C ASN A 167 2.36 -13.12 -5.03
N THR A 168 1.75 -13.03 -3.85
CA THR A 168 2.45 -13.19 -2.56
C THR A 168 2.25 -14.62 -2.00
N TRP A 169 2.96 -14.96 -0.93
CA TRP A 169 2.85 -16.29 -0.32
C TRP A 169 1.64 -16.45 0.58
N ASP A 170 1.15 -15.35 1.17
CA ASP A 170 -0.07 -15.30 1.97
C ASP A 170 -0.98 -14.19 1.45
N GLN A 171 -2.09 -14.59 0.82
CA GLN A 171 -3.09 -13.68 0.26
C GLN A 171 -3.80 -12.82 1.32
N ASP A 172 -3.86 -13.26 2.58
CA ASP A 172 -4.57 -12.55 3.64
C ASP A 172 -3.72 -11.45 4.24
N THR A 173 -2.40 -11.57 4.15
CA THR A 173 -1.45 -10.59 4.70
C THR A 173 -0.55 -9.92 3.65
N PHE A 174 -0.64 -10.34 2.39
CA PHE A 174 0.29 -9.98 1.31
C PHE A 174 1.74 -10.27 1.68
N PHE A 175 2.00 -11.42 2.32
CA PHE A 175 3.32 -11.71 2.86
C PHE A 175 4.36 -12.04 1.79
N VAL A 176 5.51 -11.40 1.88
CA VAL A 176 6.74 -11.75 1.17
C VAL A 176 7.95 -11.66 2.07
N GLN A 177 9.06 -12.25 1.63
CA GLN A 177 10.37 -12.01 2.21
C GLN A 177 11.35 -11.70 1.09
N LEU A 178 12.17 -10.67 1.28
CA LEU A 178 13.24 -10.33 0.35
C LEU A 178 14.61 -10.63 0.97
N PRO A 179 15.60 -11.07 0.17
CA PRO A 179 17.00 -11.12 0.58
C PRO A 179 17.47 -9.83 1.26
N ALA A 180 18.05 -9.97 2.45
CA ALA A 180 18.60 -8.86 3.24
C ALA A 180 20.04 -8.55 2.81
N VAL A 181 20.22 -8.11 1.57
CA VAL A 181 21.54 -7.91 0.95
C VAL A 181 21.93 -6.44 0.84
N ARG A 182 23.21 -6.11 1.04
CA ARG A 182 23.74 -4.76 0.80
C ARG A 182 25.27 -4.77 0.62
N ARG A 183 25.76 -4.31 -0.53
CA ARG A 183 27.21 -4.25 -0.84
C ARG A 183 28.06 -3.53 0.21
N SER A 184 27.54 -2.45 0.80
CA SER A 184 28.25 -1.70 1.84
C SER A 184 28.26 -2.38 3.22
N LYS A 185 27.62 -3.54 3.38
CA LYS A 185 27.59 -4.33 4.63
C LYS A 185 28.07 -5.76 4.36
N THR A 186 29.36 -6.00 4.59
CA THR A 186 30.04 -7.26 4.25
C THR A 186 29.39 -8.52 4.82
N ASN A 187 28.84 -8.46 6.03
CA ASN A 187 28.13 -9.59 6.65
C ASN A 187 26.91 -10.05 5.83
N THR A 188 26.23 -9.13 5.14
CA THR A 188 25.06 -9.46 4.31
C THR A 188 25.43 -10.21 3.03
N LEU A 189 26.71 -10.18 2.63
CA LEU A 189 27.20 -10.85 1.42
C LEU A 189 27.48 -12.35 1.65
N SER A 190 27.71 -12.73 2.90
CA SER A 190 27.96 -14.12 3.32
C SER A 190 26.80 -14.75 4.08
N GLU A 191 26.06 -13.97 4.87
CA GLU A 191 24.95 -14.46 5.68
C GLU A 191 23.61 -14.34 4.94
N ARG A 192 22.90 -15.47 4.79
CA ARG A 192 21.56 -15.47 4.21
C ARG A 192 20.50 -15.11 5.22
N LYS A 193 20.08 -13.86 5.18
CA LYS A 193 18.96 -13.34 5.97
C LYS A 193 17.89 -12.81 5.03
N PHE A 194 16.65 -12.84 5.47
CA PHE A 194 15.53 -12.36 4.70
C PHE A 194 14.69 -11.41 5.55
N LEU A 195 14.25 -10.31 4.96
CA LEU A 195 13.40 -9.31 5.61
C LEU A 195 11.93 -9.58 5.26
N PRO A 196 11.04 -9.78 6.26
CA PRO A 196 9.63 -10.04 6.02
C PRO A 196 8.84 -8.74 5.83
N TYR A 197 7.90 -8.74 4.89
CA TYR A 197 6.99 -7.63 4.61
C TYR A 197 5.54 -8.11 4.47
N LYS A 198 4.59 -7.24 4.86
CA LYS A 198 3.14 -7.50 4.82
C LYS A 198 2.38 -6.23 4.46
N TYR A 199 1.20 -6.39 3.87
CA TYR A 199 0.26 -5.30 3.57
C TYR A 199 0.91 -4.15 2.81
N ILE A 200 0.76 -2.90 3.29
CA ILE A 200 1.33 -1.70 2.65
C ILE A 200 2.85 -1.75 2.54
N ASP A 201 3.55 -2.47 3.42
CA ASP A 201 5.00 -2.63 3.33
C ASP A 201 5.37 -3.44 2.07
N THR A 202 4.60 -4.48 1.75
CA THR A 202 4.80 -5.28 0.52
C THR A 202 4.58 -4.44 -0.73
N PHE A 203 3.60 -3.53 -0.69
CA PHE A 203 3.40 -2.56 -1.76
C PHE A 203 4.60 -1.60 -1.89
N ALA A 204 5.08 -1.05 -0.76
CA ALA A 204 6.19 -0.12 -0.74
C ALA A 204 7.48 -0.75 -1.30
N ILE A 205 7.85 -1.94 -0.83
CA ILE A 205 9.07 -2.62 -1.31
C ILE A 205 8.97 -2.99 -2.78
N ALA A 206 7.79 -3.38 -3.29
CA ALA A 206 7.61 -3.60 -4.73
C ALA A 206 7.88 -2.31 -5.52
N VAL A 207 7.35 -1.17 -5.07
CA VAL A 207 7.58 0.12 -5.72
C VAL A 207 9.06 0.53 -5.66
N MET A 208 9.74 0.32 -4.53
CA MET A 208 11.19 0.59 -4.39
C MET A 208 12.01 -0.26 -5.36
N HIS A 209 11.71 -1.57 -5.40
CA HIS A 209 12.38 -2.57 -6.22
C HIS A 209 12.28 -2.23 -7.70
N GLU A 210 11.05 -2.09 -8.21
CA GLU A 210 10.84 -1.82 -9.64
C GLU A 210 11.33 -0.44 -10.06
N PHE A 211 11.25 0.56 -9.18
CA PHE A 211 11.84 1.86 -9.47
C PHE A 211 13.37 1.77 -9.59
N THR A 212 14.00 0.88 -8.84
CA THR A 212 15.45 0.69 -8.90
C THR A 212 15.83 0.06 -10.24
N HIS A 213 15.10 -0.95 -10.72
CA HIS A 213 15.25 -1.46 -12.09
C HIS A 213 15.14 -0.35 -13.13
N PHE A 214 14.07 0.45 -13.04
CA PHE A 214 13.86 1.59 -13.93
C PHE A 214 15.08 2.52 -13.92
N ASN A 215 15.57 2.90 -12.74
CA ASN A 215 16.67 3.83 -12.60
C ASN A 215 18.00 3.24 -13.11
N ASN A 216 18.28 1.98 -12.78
CA ASN A 216 19.46 1.25 -13.23
C ASN A 216 19.48 1.17 -14.75
N PHE A 217 18.39 0.72 -15.38
CA PHE A 217 18.32 0.60 -16.84
C PHE A 217 18.63 1.93 -17.54
N HIS A 218 18.00 3.03 -17.12
CA HIS A 218 18.24 4.35 -17.75
C HIS A 218 19.62 4.93 -17.44
N THR A 219 20.26 4.50 -16.36
CA THR A 219 21.61 4.95 -15.99
C THR A 219 22.68 4.14 -16.74
N PHE A 220 22.49 2.83 -16.85
CA PHE A 220 23.46 1.91 -17.43
C PHE A 220 23.36 1.87 -18.96
N TRP A 221 22.15 2.02 -19.49
CA TRP A 221 21.79 1.84 -20.89
C TRP A 221 21.07 3.06 -21.48
N PRO A 222 21.66 4.27 -21.46
CA PRO A 222 21.01 5.49 -21.96
C PRO A 222 20.66 5.41 -23.46
N ASP A 223 21.44 4.65 -24.23
CA ASP A 223 21.24 4.41 -25.67
C ASP A 223 20.56 3.05 -25.95
N GLY A 224 20.02 2.40 -24.91
CA GLY A 224 19.44 1.06 -24.98
C GLY A 224 20.46 -0.05 -24.67
N TRP A 225 19.93 -1.20 -24.25
CA TRP A 225 20.72 -2.37 -23.86
C TRP A 225 21.45 -2.99 -25.05
N LYS A 226 22.69 -3.44 -24.83
CA LYS A 226 23.54 -4.04 -25.86
C LYS A 226 24.16 -5.35 -25.36
N ALA A 227 23.77 -6.45 -25.99
CA ALA A 227 24.28 -7.80 -25.69
C ALA A 227 25.81 -7.95 -25.79
N SER A 228 26.50 -7.09 -26.54
CA SER A 228 27.96 -7.12 -26.67
C SER A 228 28.69 -6.45 -25.51
N GLU A 229 27.97 -5.71 -24.66
CA GLU A 229 28.51 -4.98 -23.51
C GLU A 229 28.07 -5.58 -22.16
N ASP A 230 27.27 -6.65 -22.18
CA ASP A 230 26.74 -7.40 -21.03
C ASP A 230 26.82 -8.90 -21.38
N THR A 231 27.97 -9.50 -21.09
CA THR A 231 28.34 -10.82 -21.61
C THR A 231 27.61 -11.95 -20.89
N ASP A 232 27.30 -11.77 -19.60
CA ASP A 232 26.64 -12.75 -18.74
C ASP A 232 25.13 -12.54 -18.58
N LYS A 233 24.61 -11.43 -19.09
CA LYS A 233 23.18 -11.10 -19.20
C LYS A 233 22.54 -10.93 -17.83
N ASP A 234 23.18 -10.13 -16.98
CA ASP A 234 22.67 -9.74 -15.68
C ASP A 234 22.13 -8.30 -15.63
N ASP A 235 22.05 -7.63 -16.79
CA ASP A 235 21.59 -6.27 -17.00
C ASP A 235 22.55 -5.15 -16.50
N ILE A 236 23.77 -5.50 -16.07
CA ILE A 236 24.86 -4.56 -15.79
C ILE A 236 25.89 -4.63 -16.95
N PRO A 237 26.31 -3.49 -17.53
CA PRO A 237 27.41 -3.50 -18.48
C PRO A 237 28.72 -3.99 -17.83
N ASP A 238 29.46 -4.90 -18.48
CA ASP A 238 30.71 -5.50 -17.97
C ASP A 238 31.72 -4.43 -17.49
N ARG A 239 31.72 -3.27 -18.16
CA ARG A 239 32.58 -2.11 -17.85
C ARG A 239 32.29 -1.47 -16.48
N LEU A 240 31.12 -1.69 -15.90
CA LEU A 240 30.68 -1.10 -14.63
C LEU A 240 30.86 -2.07 -13.45
N GLU A 241 30.83 -3.37 -13.69
CA GLU A 241 30.78 -4.41 -12.67
C GLU A 241 31.91 -4.31 -11.64
N VAL A 242 33.17 -4.18 -12.08
CA VAL A 242 34.33 -4.08 -11.15
C VAL A 242 34.20 -2.87 -10.23
N GLY A 243 33.79 -1.71 -10.77
CA GLY A 243 33.57 -0.49 -9.98
C GLY A 243 32.39 -0.60 -9.02
N MET A 244 31.51 -1.56 -9.28
CA MET A 244 30.37 -1.93 -8.44
C MET A 244 30.69 -3.11 -7.50
N GLY A 245 31.89 -3.67 -7.54
CA GLY A 245 32.24 -4.84 -6.72
C GLY A 245 31.53 -6.12 -7.16
N PHE A 246 31.18 -6.22 -8.44
CA PHE A 246 30.74 -7.44 -9.11
C PHE A 246 31.90 -8.04 -9.92
N ILE A 247 31.77 -9.30 -10.33
CA ILE A 247 32.80 -10.06 -11.05
C ILE A 247 32.41 -10.13 -12.53
N PRO A 248 33.18 -9.51 -13.44
CA PRO A 248 32.80 -9.50 -14.83
C PRO A 248 32.61 -10.87 -15.48
N GLY A 249 31.51 -11.01 -16.23
CA GLY A 249 31.16 -12.25 -16.91
C GLY A 249 30.63 -13.34 -15.98
N LEU A 250 30.23 -12.98 -14.76
CA LEU A 250 29.54 -13.84 -13.82
C LEU A 250 28.19 -13.21 -13.45
N LYS A 251 27.12 -13.75 -14.05
CA LYS A 251 25.73 -13.27 -13.90
C LYS A 251 25.31 -12.91 -12.47
N GLN A 252 25.86 -13.64 -11.48
CA GLN A 252 25.58 -13.39 -10.08
C GLN A 252 26.85 -13.57 -9.25
N THR A 253 27.36 -12.49 -8.70
CA THR A 253 28.57 -12.46 -7.87
C THR A 253 28.29 -13.01 -6.47
N TYR A 254 27.18 -12.60 -5.86
CA TYR A 254 26.87 -12.88 -4.45
C TYR A 254 25.80 -13.98 -4.29
N TRP A 255 25.86 -14.73 -3.19
CA TRP A 255 24.88 -15.80 -2.86
C TRP A 255 24.65 -16.80 -4.01
N ARG A 256 25.72 -17.22 -4.69
CA ARG A 256 25.70 -18.01 -5.95
C ARG A 256 24.93 -19.34 -5.93
N ASP A 257 24.52 -19.80 -4.77
CA ASP A 257 23.73 -21.02 -4.57
C ASP A 257 22.24 -20.74 -4.29
N VAL A 258 21.83 -19.49 -4.38
CA VAL A 258 20.43 -19.04 -4.42
C VAL A 258 20.25 -18.22 -5.68
N ASP A 259 19.18 -18.47 -6.44
CA ASP A 259 18.85 -17.65 -7.59
C ASP A 259 18.31 -16.29 -7.11
N LEU A 260 19.13 -15.25 -7.26
CA LEU A 260 18.77 -13.87 -7.02
C LEU A 260 18.45 -13.14 -8.32
N GLY A 261 18.34 -13.80 -9.48
CA GLY A 261 18.04 -13.14 -10.75
C GLY A 261 19.24 -12.51 -11.47
N GLY A 262 20.28 -12.08 -10.74
CA GLY A 262 21.54 -11.55 -11.29
C GLY A 262 22.10 -10.42 -10.41
N ASP A 263 23.19 -9.76 -10.83
CA ASP A 263 23.77 -8.67 -10.05
C ASP A 263 22.96 -7.35 -10.15
N GLU A 264 22.21 -7.11 -11.23
CA GLU A 264 21.27 -5.97 -11.26
C GLU A 264 20.12 -6.16 -10.28
N GLU A 265 19.55 -7.36 -10.20
CA GLU A 265 18.53 -7.73 -9.20
C GLU A 265 19.10 -7.71 -7.77
N PHE A 266 20.40 -7.98 -7.60
CA PHE A 266 21.06 -7.71 -6.33
C PHE A 266 21.00 -6.21 -5.96
N LEU A 267 21.20 -5.31 -6.91
CA LEU A 267 21.11 -3.86 -6.67
C LEU A 267 19.70 -3.41 -6.29
N THR A 268 18.67 -3.98 -6.92
CA THR A 268 17.26 -3.69 -6.59
C THR A 268 16.90 -4.19 -5.19
N LEU A 269 17.30 -5.40 -4.84
CA LEU A 269 17.14 -5.94 -3.48
C LEU A 269 17.87 -5.07 -2.45
N ALA A 270 19.11 -4.66 -2.77
CA ALA A 270 19.91 -3.81 -1.89
C ALA A 270 19.32 -2.42 -1.67
N SER A 271 18.50 -1.88 -2.59
CA SER A 271 17.82 -0.60 -2.41
C SER A 271 16.69 -0.68 -1.39
N THR A 272 16.11 -1.86 -1.18
CA THR A 272 15.06 -2.11 -0.17
C THR A 272 15.63 -2.36 1.22
N TYR A 273 16.94 -2.61 1.36
CA TYR A 273 17.56 -3.07 2.61
C TYR A 273 17.34 -2.14 3.81
N ASP A 274 17.38 -0.82 3.60
CA ASP A 274 17.21 0.16 4.69
C ASP A 274 15.74 0.49 4.97
N TYR A 275 14.80 -0.09 4.20
CA TYR A 275 13.38 0.10 4.45
C TYR A 275 12.99 -0.50 5.80
N GLN A 276 12.34 0.31 6.63
CA GLN A 276 11.84 -0.14 7.93
C GLN A 276 10.36 -0.54 7.76
N ALA A 277 10.07 -1.83 7.93
CA ALA A 277 8.69 -2.30 7.96
C ALA A 277 7.88 -1.50 9.00
N GLY A 278 6.71 -1.01 8.60
CA GLY A 278 5.90 -0.11 9.41
C GLY A 278 6.05 1.38 9.10
N SER A 279 6.98 1.76 8.22
CA SER A 279 7.19 3.17 7.83
C SER A 279 5.93 3.86 7.31
N PHE A 280 4.97 3.11 6.78
CA PHE A 280 3.73 3.63 6.21
C PHE A 280 2.46 3.09 6.89
N ASP A 281 2.58 2.51 8.09
CA ASP A 281 1.44 1.92 8.81
C ASP A 281 0.33 2.96 9.04
N GLU A 282 0.67 4.23 9.29
CA GLU A 282 -0.30 5.32 9.49
C GLU A 282 -1.23 5.57 8.29
N HIS A 283 -0.91 5.02 7.11
CA HIS A 283 -1.71 5.16 5.90
C HIS A 283 -2.50 3.90 5.54
N ASP A 284 -2.28 2.77 6.21
CA ASP A 284 -2.94 1.51 5.90
C ASP A 284 -4.22 1.29 6.70
N TRP A 285 -5.30 1.86 6.18
CA TRP A 285 -6.66 1.72 6.70
C TRP A 285 -7.47 0.64 5.96
N ALA A 286 -6.78 -0.32 5.33
CA ALA A 286 -7.43 -1.45 4.70
C ALA A 286 -7.97 -2.45 5.74
N LYS A 287 -9.04 -3.16 5.39
CA LYS A 287 -9.59 -4.29 6.12
C LYS A 287 -9.52 -5.56 5.25
N PRO A 288 -8.69 -6.56 5.59
CA PRO A 288 -7.63 -6.50 6.61
C PRO A 288 -6.46 -5.58 6.17
N GLY A 289 -5.66 -5.13 7.13
CA GLY A 289 -4.53 -4.20 6.93
C GLY A 289 -3.74 -4.02 8.23
N LYS A 290 -2.70 -3.19 8.21
CA LYS A 290 -1.82 -2.94 9.38
C LYS A 290 -2.55 -2.39 10.59
N ASN A 291 -3.47 -1.44 10.38
CA ASN A 291 -4.25 -0.85 11.46
C ASN A 291 -5.52 -1.64 11.80
N TRP A 292 -5.85 -2.70 11.05
CA TRP A 292 -7.04 -3.50 11.32
C TRP A 292 -6.83 -4.38 12.56
N PRO A 293 -7.71 -4.32 13.58
CA PRO A 293 -7.59 -5.14 14.78
C PRO A 293 -7.60 -6.64 14.45
N LYS A 294 -6.73 -7.41 15.13
CA LYS A 294 -6.68 -8.86 15.04
C LYS A 294 -7.82 -9.53 15.79
#